data_AF-A0A968U4U9-F1
#
_entry.id   AF-A0A968U4U9-F1
#
_cell.length_a   1.000
_cell.length_b   1.000
_cell.length_c   1.000
_cell.angle_alpha   90.00
_cell.angle_beta   90.00
_cell.angle_gamma   90.00
#
_symmetry.space_group_name_H-M   'P 1'
#
loop_
_entity.id
_entity.type
_entity.pdbx_description
1 polymer ?
#
loop_
_entity_poly.entity_id
_entity_poly.type
_entity_poly.pdbx_seq_one_letter_code
_entity_poly.pdbx_strand_id
1 'polypeptide(L)' 'MLVPLPQHELPVECPRCRRHTLVRHGESEYVCLNCGFRRNLDHYYPGPGDGFLLFMFFGITLALLLSNS' A
#
# COMPACT_ATOMS: atom_id res chain seq x y z
N MET A 1 -35.19 -12.97 5.21
CA MET A 1 -33.72 -13.17 5.12
C MET A 1 -33.11 -11.91 4.54
N LEU A 2 -32.49 -11.07 5.38
CA LEU A 2 -31.78 -9.87 4.92
C LEU A 2 -30.37 -10.32 4.54
N VAL A 3 -30.07 -10.35 3.25
CA VAL A 3 -28.69 -10.54 2.75
C VAL A 3 -27.97 -9.21 2.97
N PRO A 4 -26.88 -9.16 3.77
CA PRO A 4 -26.09 -7.94 3.90
C PRO A 4 -25.48 -7.60 2.53
N LEU A 5 -25.77 -6.40 2.01
CA LEU A 5 -25.12 -5.89 0.81
C LEU A 5 -23.61 -5.79 1.07
N PRO A 6 -22.75 -6.37 0.21
CA PRO A 6 -21.31 -6.25 0.36
C PRO A 6 -20.93 -4.76 0.29
N GLN A 7 -20.14 -4.32 1.27
CA GLN A 7 -19.67 -2.94 1.38
C GLN A 7 -18.90 -2.58 0.11
N HIS A 8 -19.56 -1.84 -0.78
CA HIS A 8 -19.01 -0.95 -1.80
C HIS A 8 -17.50 -1.11 -2.06
N GLU A 9 -17.10 -2.26 -2.61
CA GLU A 9 -15.79 -2.42 -3.23
C GLU A 9 -15.86 -1.54 -4.46
N LEU A 10 -15.30 -0.33 -4.36
CA LEU A 10 -15.12 0.56 -5.50
C LEU A 10 -14.53 -0.30 -6.62
N PRO A 11 -15.21 -0.41 -7.77
CA PRO A 11 -14.81 -1.36 -8.79
C PRO A 11 -13.40 -0.96 -9.23
N VAL A 12 -12.42 -1.83 -8.96
CA VAL A 12 -11.02 -1.47 -9.16
C VAL A 12 -10.78 -1.32 -10.66
N GLU A 13 -10.64 -0.08 -11.10
CA GLU A 13 -10.34 0.24 -12.49
C GLU A 13 -8.89 -0.09 -12.81
N CYS A 14 -8.65 -0.67 -13.99
CA CYS A 14 -7.29 -0.82 -14.48
C CYS A 14 -6.69 0.57 -14.78
N PRO A 15 -5.53 0.94 -14.22
CA PRO A 15 -4.92 2.26 -14.45
C PRO A 15 -4.50 2.50 -15.91
N ARG A 16 -4.36 1.42 -16.69
CA ARG A 16 -3.87 1.49 -18.07
C ARG A 16 -4.99 1.63 -19.10
N CYS A 17 -6.11 0.93 -18.91
CA CYS A 17 -7.23 0.95 -19.87
C CYS A 17 -8.57 1.42 -19.28
N ARG A 18 -8.60 1.79 -17.99
CA ARG A 18 -9.78 2.26 -17.24
C ARG A 18 -11.02 1.36 -17.35
N ARG A 19 -10.79 0.06 -17.57
CA ARG A 19 -11.87 -0.94 -17.58
C ARG A 19 -11.91 -1.64 -16.23
N HIS A 20 -13.13 -1.92 -15.77
CA HIS A 20 -13.44 -2.72 -14.59
C HIS A 20 -13.22 -4.21 -14.85
N THR A 21 -12.00 -4.57 -15.27
CA THR A 21 -11.59 -5.94 -15.62
C THR A 21 -10.30 -6.33 -14.89
N LEU A 22 -9.98 -5.61 -13.81
CA LEU A 22 -8.87 -5.94 -12.92
C LEU A 22 -9.35 -7.04 -11.97
N VAL A 23 -8.70 -8.20 -12.03
CA VAL A 23 -9.01 -9.37 -11.20
C VAL A 23 -7.77 -9.76 -10.40
N ARG A 24 -7.96 -10.37 -9.24
CA ARG A 24 -6.87 -10.93 -8.46
C ARG A 24 -6.34 -12.19 -9.15
N HIS A 25 -5.04 -12.25 -9.38
CA HIS A 25 -4.33 -13.39 -9.95
C HIS A 25 -3.36 -13.92 -8.89
N GLY A 26 -3.67 -15.07 -8.30
CA GLY A 26 -2.89 -15.59 -7.16
C GLY A 26 -3.11 -14.79 -5.86
N GLU A 27 -2.19 -14.95 -4.90
CA GLU A 27 -2.32 -14.34 -3.57
C GLU A 27 -1.95 -12.86 -3.55
N SER A 28 -1.01 -12.43 -4.40
CA SER A 28 -0.37 -11.13 -4.29
C SER A 28 -0.26 -10.38 -5.62
N GLU A 29 -0.98 -10.77 -6.66
CA GLU A 29 -0.98 -10.09 -7.95
C GLU A 29 -2.40 -9.71 -8.38
N TYR A 30 -2.53 -8.58 -9.05
CA TYR A 30 -3.73 -8.19 -9.81
C TYR A 30 -3.41 -8.15 -11.30
N VAL A 31 -4.27 -8.74 -12.12
CA VAL A 31 -4.15 -8.72 -13.58
C VAL A 31 -5.38 -8.08 -14.23
N CYS A 32 -5.17 -7.26 -15.25
CA CYS A 32 -6.24 -6.78 -16.11
C CYS A 32 -6.43 -7.74 -17.28
N LEU A 33 -7.61 -8.34 -17.38
CA LEU A 33 -7.95 -9.27 -18.46
C LEU A 33 -8.03 -8.59 -19.83
N ASN A 34 -8.20 -7.26 -19.86
CA ASN A 34 -8.37 -6.52 -21.10
C ASN A 34 -7.06 -6.09 -21.77
N CYS A 35 -6.06 -5.69 -20.99
CA CYS A 35 -4.80 -5.14 -21.53
C CYS A 35 -3.55 -5.85 -21.00
N GLY A 36 -3.71 -6.87 -20.15
CA GLY A 36 -2.60 -7.62 -19.56
C GLY A 36 -1.78 -6.85 -18.53
N PHE A 37 -2.29 -5.72 -18.00
CA PHE A 37 -1.63 -5.00 -16.90
C PHE A 37 -1.53 -5.89 -15.67
N ARG A 38 -0.34 -5.97 -15.05
CA ARG A 38 -0.07 -6.76 -13.85
C ARG A 38 0.47 -5.85 -12.73
N ARG A 39 -0.02 -6.03 -11.51
CA ARG A 39 0.44 -5.32 -10.31
C ARG A 39 0.68 -6.31 -9.18
N ASN A 40 1.94 -6.45 -8.78
CA ASN A 40 2.31 -7.22 -7.60
C ASN A 40 2.13 -6.35 -6.35
N LEU A 41 1.48 -6.89 -5.31
CA LEU A 41 1.35 -6.29 -3.98
C LEU A 41 2.48 -6.68 -3.03
N ASP A 42 3.30 -7.67 -3.39
CA ASP A 42 4.45 -8.10 -2.58
C ASP A 42 5.54 -7.02 -2.43
N HIS A 43 5.48 -5.97 -3.25
CA HIS A 43 6.33 -4.81 -3.07
C HIS A 43 5.77 -3.95 -1.95
N TYR A 44 6.17 -4.30 -0.72
CA TYR A 44 6.19 -3.40 0.41
C TYR A 44 7.03 -2.19 0.01
N TYR A 45 6.35 -1.12 -0.42
CA TYR A 45 6.97 0.19 -0.53
C TYR A 45 7.08 0.71 0.90
N PRO A 46 8.30 0.83 1.47
CA PRO A 46 8.45 1.52 2.75
C PRO A 46 7.85 2.91 2.57
N GLY A 47 6.85 3.20 3.39
CA GLY A 47 6.17 4.49 3.35
C GLY A 47 7.16 5.57 3.78
N PRO A 48 6.94 6.84 3.40
CA PRO A 48 7.78 7.96 3.84
C PRO A 48 7.86 8.11 5.38
N GLY A 49 7.02 7.40 6.14
CA GLY A 49 7.04 7.36 7.62
C GLY A 49 7.99 6.33 8.24
N ASP A 50 8.45 5.32 7.51
CA ASP A 50 9.24 4.23 8.10
C ASP A 50 10.63 4.69 8.58
N GLY A 51 11.21 5.70 7.92
CA GLY A 51 12.46 6.33 8.36
C GLY A 51 12.28 7.39 9.45
N PHE A 52 11.11 8.01 9.55
CA PHE A 52 10.91 9.21 10.37
C PHE A 52 11.09 8.94 11.87
N LEU A 53 10.58 7.81 12.36
CA LEU A 53 10.72 7.42 13.77
C LEU A 53 12.17 7.21 14.16
N LEU A 54 12.96 6.53 13.31
CA LEU A 54 14.38 6.30 13.56
C LEU A 54 15.16 7.60 13.63
N PHE A 55 14.91 8.54 12.71
CA PHE A 55 15.53 9.87 12.74
C PHE A 55 15.16 10.66 14.01
N MET A 56 13.91 10.60 14.45
CA MET A 56 13.46 11.25 15.69
C MET A 56 14.14 10.64 16.92
N PHE A 57 14.20 9.30 17.02
CA PHE A 57 14.89 8.63 18.12
C PHE A 57 16.38 8.97 18.15
N PHE A 58 17.05 8.97 16.99
CA PHE A 58 18.48 9.31 16.90
C PHE A 58 18.73 10.79 17.24
N GLY A 59 17.85 11.70 16.81
CA GLY A 59 17.95 13.12 17.12
C GLY A 59 17.75 13.42 18.61
N ILE A 60 16.75 12.81 19.25
CA ILE A 60 16.45 13.00 20.67
C ILE A 60 17.58 12.43 21.54
N THR A 61 18.07 11.23 21.23
CA THR A 61 19.17 10.61 21.98
C THR A 61 20.47 11.41 21.88
N LEU A 62 20.79 11.93 20.69
CA LEU A 62 21.95 12.81 20.49
C LEU A 62 21.80 14.14 21.26
N ALA A 63 20.62 14.76 21.22
CA ALA A 63 20.35 16.01 21.94
C ALA A 63 20.48 15.84 23.46
N LEU A 64 19.99 14.72 24.02
CA LEU A 64 20.13 14.41 25.44
C LEU A 64 21.59 14.16 25.83
N LEU A 65 22.37 13.48 25.00
CA LEU A 65 23.81 13.28 25.21
C LEU A 65 24.58 14.59 25.25
N LEU A 66 24.30 15.49 24.30
CA LEU A 66 24.94 16.81 24.25
C LEU A 66 24.52 17.72 25.41
N SER A 67 23.29 17.59 25.92
CA SER A 67 22.80 18.37 27.06
C SER A 67 23.38 17.91 28.41
N ASN A 68 23.90 16.69 28.48
CA ASN A 68 24.44 16.10 29.71
C ASN A 68 25.98 16.04 29.72
N SER A 69 26.63 16.63 28.71
CA SER A 69 28.09 16.80 28.61
C SER A 69 28.48 18.24 28.87
#